data_AF-T0RKV7-F1
#
_entry.id   AF-T0RKV7-F1
#
_cell.length_a   1.000
_cell.length_b   1.000
_cell.length_c   1.000
_cell.angle_alpha   90.00
_cell.angle_beta   90.00
_cell.angle_gamma   90.00
#
_symmetry.space_group_name_H-M   'P 1'
#
loop_
_entity.id
_entity.type
_entity.pdbx_description
1 polymer ?
#
loop_
_entity_poly.entity_id
_entity_poly.type
_entity_poly.pdbx_seq_one_letter_code
_entity_poly.pdbx_strand_id
1 'polypeptide(L)'
;MKFWLKIESFINKILIVISNFLSRIVLKLTPKSVKKTVAQTDIIRKKTTINFKESISKSKQFTLKSIGDVKKKSEKAKISALEKVVKAKSYDYKSITPKKVLAGVSLLFAPLFIKTQKWLSGLKPTTIVVGTAGMMAITLTGITVIKQASEIDNKMAKEVVREPSSYSDTMDSEKLAHSRSKFRHYTEMSLQLNDVNIPIYIEERKGMQTLLVDFSFRASNRYIAKYFEKIQNEYVLRDRIYKNVQPIIPSFPMEEEGKIILRNKIKRELNNVLKDLKIDGTIEEVYIQSILNG
;
A
#
# COMPACT_ATOMS: atom_id res chain seq x y z
N MET A 1 46.97 -48.16 22.12
CA MET A 1 45.71 -48.08 21.34
C MET A 1 44.56 -48.93 21.91
N LYS A 2 44.76 -50.22 22.27
CA LYS A 2 43.68 -51.11 22.77
C LYS A 2 43.06 -50.71 24.13
N PHE A 3 43.78 -49.96 24.97
CA PHE A 3 43.31 -49.54 26.29
C PHE A 3 42.24 -48.44 26.22
N TRP A 4 42.45 -47.44 25.35
CA TRP A 4 41.49 -46.35 25.12
C TRP A 4 40.15 -46.84 24.58
N LEU A 5 40.16 -47.77 23.61
CA LEU A 5 38.93 -48.36 23.08
C LEU A 5 38.14 -49.16 24.13
N LYS A 6 38.83 -49.80 25.07
CA LYS A 6 38.17 -50.50 26.19
C LYS A 6 37.51 -49.50 27.14
N ILE A 7 38.18 -48.40 27.47
CA ILE A 7 37.63 -47.32 28.30
C ILE A 7 36.40 -46.70 27.64
N GLU A 8 36.48 -46.39 26.34
CA GLU A 8 35.35 -45.82 25.59
C GLU A 8 34.14 -46.76 25.56
N SER A 9 34.36 -48.06 25.28
CA SER A 9 33.27 -49.04 25.30
C SER A 9 32.65 -49.18 26.70
N PHE A 10 33.46 -49.06 27.75
CA PHE A 10 33.02 -49.16 29.14
C PHE A 10 32.17 -47.95 29.53
N ILE A 11 32.63 -46.74 29.16
CA ILE A 11 31.88 -45.49 29.36
C ILE A 11 30.57 -45.51 28.57
N ASN A 12 30.59 -45.92 27.29
CA ASN A 12 29.38 -46.00 26.49
C ASN A 12 28.38 -47.02 27.04
N LYS A 13 28.86 -48.16 27.56
CA LYS A 13 28.01 -49.16 28.21
C LYS A 13 27.38 -48.59 29.48
N ILE A 14 28.14 -47.83 30.28
CA ILE A 14 27.61 -47.14 31.47
C ILE A 14 26.57 -46.09 31.08
N LEU A 15 26.84 -45.26 30.07
CA LEU A 15 25.91 -44.24 29.59
C LEU A 15 24.60 -44.83 29.07
N ILE A 16 24.67 -45.95 28.34
CA ILE A 16 23.47 -46.66 27.87
C ILE A 16 22.68 -47.23 29.06
N VAL A 17 23.34 -47.81 30.06
CA VAL A 17 22.68 -48.33 31.26
C VAL A 17 22.02 -47.20 32.06
N ILE A 18 22.71 -46.07 32.25
CA ILE A 18 22.16 -44.89 32.94
C ILE A 18 20.99 -44.29 32.15
N SER A 19 21.12 -44.15 30.83
CA SER A 19 20.06 -43.64 29.95
C SER A 19 18.82 -44.54 29.98
N ASN A 20 19.00 -45.86 29.94
CA ASN A 20 17.90 -46.82 30.04
C ASN A 20 17.27 -46.85 31.43
N PHE A 21 18.06 -46.62 32.48
CA PHE A 21 17.54 -46.52 33.85
C PHE A 21 16.72 -45.23 34.03
N LEU A 22 17.24 -44.10 33.54
CA LEU A 22 16.53 -42.81 33.54
C LEU A 22 15.26 -42.85 32.70
N SER A 23 15.29 -43.45 31.51
CA SER A 23 14.09 -43.57 30.66
C SER A 23 13.00 -44.41 31.31
N ARG A 24 13.37 -45.49 32.02
CA ARG A 24 12.43 -46.31 32.81
C ARG A 24 11.87 -45.54 33.99
N ILE A 25 12.68 -44.75 34.69
CA ILE A 25 12.23 -43.89 35.78
C ILE A 25 11.27 -42.82 35.28
N VAL A 26 11.63 -42.13 34.19
CA VAL A 26 10.77 -41.13 33.55
C VAL A 26 9.46 -41.78 33.11
N LEU A 27 9.49 -42.93 32.44
CA LEU A 27 8.28 -43.65 32.07
C LEU A 27 7.45 -44.10 33.28
N LYS A 28 8.06 -44.44 34.41
CA LYS A 28 7.35 -44.86 35.64
C LYS A 28 6.75 -43.67 36.40
N LEU A 29 7.43 -42.52 36.39
CA LEU A 29 6.99 -41.27 37.00
C LEU A 29 6.02 -40.48 36.10
N THR A 30 5.98 -40.77 34.79
CA THR A 30 5.06 -40.10 33.88
C THR A 30 3.61 -40.53 34.21
N PRO A 31 2.72 -39.58 34.54
CA PRO A 31 1.33 -39.88 34.89
C PRO A 31 0.60 -40.63 33.77
N LYS A 32 -0.31 -41.54 34.13
CA LYS A 32 -1.11 -42.31 33.16
C LYS A 32 -1.93 -41.41 32.23
N SER A 33 -2.30 -40.21 32.68
CA SER A 33 -2.97 -39.19 31.87
C SER A 33 -2.11 -38.76 30.68
N VAL A 34 -0.85 -38.38 30.92
CA VAL A 34 0.10 -37.94 29.87
C VAL A 34 0.39 -39.06 28.87
N LYS A 35 0.54 -40.31 29.34
CA LYS A 35 0.71 -41.47 28.43
C LYS A 35 -0.48 -41.68 27.49
N LYS A 36 -1.70 -41.50 27.99
CA LYS A 36 -2.91 -41.57 27.16
C LYS A 36 -2.94 -40.43 26.15
N THR A 37 -2.54 -39.22 26.54
CA THR A 37 -2.46 -38.07 25.62
C THR A 37 -1.46 -38.32 24.51
N VAL A 38 -0.24 -38.79 24.81
CA VAL A 38 0.79 -39.08 23.79
C VAL A 38 0.33 -40.16 22.81
N ALA A 39 -0.28 -41.25 23.30
CA ALA A 39 -0.81 -42.30 22.43
C ALA A 39 -1.96 -41.80 21.53
N GLN A 40 -2.83 -40.94 22.06
CA GLN A 40 -3.89 -40.29 21.28
C GLN A 40 -3.32 -39.36 20.22
N THR A 41 -2.28 -38.58 20.54
CA THR A 41 -1.61 -37.69 19.60
C THR A 41 -0.97 -38.45 18.44
N ASP A 42 -0.37 -39.61 18.69
CA ASP A 42 0.19 -40.47 17.64
C ASP A 42 -0.87 -41.05 16.71
N ILE A 43 -2.02 -41.45 17.26
CA ILE A 43 -3.18 -41.93 16.47
C ILE A 43 -3.73 -40.78 15.60
N ILE A 44 -3.88 -39.59 16.17
CA ILE A 44 -4.33 -38.39 15.45
C ILE A 44 -3.34 -38.07 14.34
N ARG A 45 -2.03 -38.05 14.61
CA ARG A 45 -0.99 -37.79 13.62
C ARG A 45 -1.06 -38.76 12.44
N LYS A 46 -1.19 -40.06 12.70
CA LYS A 46 -1.35 -41.07 11.65
C LYS A 46 -2.61 -40.82 10.83
N LYS A 47 -3.74 -40.55 11.47
CA LYS A 47 -5.02 -40.26 10.78
C LYS A 47 -4.93 -38.98 9.92
N THR A 48 -4.29 -37.93 10.40
CA THR A 48 -4.08 -36.68 9.65
C THR A 48 -3.20 -36.91 8.42
N THR A 49 -2.14 -37.74 8.53
CA THR A 49 -1.31 -38.06 7.36
C THR A 49 -2.04 -38.84 6.28
N ILE A 50 -2.96 -39.75 6.65
CA ILE A 50 -3.79 -40.50 5.71
C ILE A 50 -4.80 -39.57 5.03
N ASN A 51 -5.52 -38.76 5.80
CA ASN A 51 -6.49 -37.78 5.29
C ASN A 51 -5.83 -36.75 4.35
N PHE A 52 -4.61 -36.32 4.67
CA PHE A 52 -3.85 -35.40 3.83
C PHE A 52 -3.49 -36.02 2.46
N LYS A 53 -3.07 -37.29 2.45
CA LYS A 53 -2.80 -38.03 1.19
C LYS A 53 -4.05 -38.18 0.34
N GLU A 54 -5.20 -38.49 0.94
CA GLU A 54 -6.48 -38.56 0.24
C GLU A 54 -6.95 -37.19 -0.29
N SER A 55 -6.72 -36.11 0.47
CA SER A 55 -7.04 -34.76 0.01
C SER A 55 -6.21 -34.34 -1.20
N ILE A 56 -4.92 -34.71 -1.21
CA ILE A 56 -4.04 -34.44 -2.35
C ILE A 56 -4.50 -35.21 -3.59
N SER A 57 -4.87 -36.49 -3.47
CA SER A 57 -5.32 -37.29 -4.61
C SER A 57 -6.65 -36.76 -5.18
N LYS A 58 -7.60 -36.37 -4.31
CA LYS A 58 -8.86 -35.72 -4.71
C LYS A 58 -8.61 -34.37 -5.40
N SER A 59 -7.71 -33.55 -4.88
CA SER A 59 -7.34 -32.26 -5.48
C SER A 59 -6.71 -32.45 -6.88
N LYS A 60 -5.80 -33.42 -7.05
CA LYS A 60 -5.22 -33.75 -8.36
C LYS A 60 -6.27 -34.22 -9.37
N GLN A 61 -7.24 -35.03 -8.95
CA GLN A 61 -8.33 -35.45 -9.83
C GLN A 61 -9.25 -34.27 -10.22
N PHE A 62 -9.52 -33.36 -9.30
CA PHE A 62 -10.29 -32.15 -9.57
C PHE A 62 -9.57 -31.24 -10.57
N THR A 63 -8.27 -30.98 -10.39
CA THR A 63 -7.50 -30.12 -11.31
C THR A 63 -7.41 -30.73 -12.71
N LEU A 64 -7.20 -32.04 -12.83
CA LEU A 64 -7.20 -32.73 -14.13
C LEU A 64 -8.57 -32.64 -14.83
N LYS A 65 -9.68 -32.80 -14.10
CA LYS A 65 -11.03 -32.62 -14.66
C LYS A 65 -11.26 -31.18 -15.11
N SER A 66 -10.92 -30.19 -14.28
CA SER A 66 -11.07 -28.77 -14.61
C SER A 66 -10.24 -28.36 -15.83
N ILE A 67 -8.99 -28.86 -15.95
CA ILE A 67 -8.15 -28.62 -17.13
C ILE A 67 -8.81 -29.21 -18.39
N GLY A 68 -9.35 -30.44 -18.30
CA GLY A 68 -10.09 -31.07 -19.39
C GLY A 68 -11.33 -30.28 -19.83
N ASP A 69 -12.11 -29.78 -18.87
CA ASP A 69 -13.31 -29.00 -19.14
C ASP A 69 -13.00 -27.62 -19.74
N VAL A 70 -11.94 -26.96 -19.27
CA VAL A 70 -11.46 -25.69 -19.84
C VAL A 70 -10.96 -25.90 -21.27
N LYS A 71 -10.22 -26.99 -21.54
CA LYS A 71 -9.77 -27.32 -22.90
C LYS A 71 -10.95 -27.54 -23.85
N LYS A 72 -11.96 -28.32 -23.43
CA LYS A 72 -13.19 -28.54 -24.22
C LYS A 72 -13.97 -27.25 -24.48
N LYS A 73 -14.09 -26.36 -23.49
CA LYS A 73 -14.74 -25.05 -23.66
C LYS A 73 -13.96 -24.14 -24.60
N SER A 74 -12.63 -24.12 -24.50
CA SER A 74 -11.74 -23.36 -25.39
C SER A 74 -11.85 -23.84 -26.84
N GLU A 75 -11.85 -25.17 -27.08
CA GLU A 75 -12.00 -25.73 -28.43
C GLU A 75 -13.37 -25.38 -29.04
N LYS A 76 -14.46 -25.50 -28.28
CA LYS A 76 -15.79 -25.06 -28.72
C LYS A 76 -15.84 -23.57 -29.04
N ALA A 77 -15.21 -22.73 -28.21
CA ALA A 77 -15.13 -21.30 -28.45
C ALA A 77 -14.35 -20.98 -29.74
N LYS A 78 -13.22 -21.66 -29.98
CA LYS A 78 -12.44 -21.51 -31.23
C LYS A 78 -13.25 -21.90 -32.46
N ILE A 79 -13.96 -23.02 -32.43
CA ILE A 79 -14.82 -23.46 -33.54
C ILE A 79 -15.92 -22.42 -33.80
N SER A 80 -16.62 -21.97 -32.76
CA SER A 80 -17.66 -20.95 -32.89
C SER A 80 -17.15 -19.59 -33.37
N ALA A 81 -15.90 -19.23 -33.02
CA ALA A 81 -15.25 -18.02 -33.47
C ALA A 81 -14.85 -18.12 -34.94
N LEU A 82 -14.31 -19.26 -35.37
CA LEU A 82 -13.98 -19.51 -36.77
C LEU A 82 -15.22 -19.47 -37.66
N GLU A 83 -16.33 -20.07 -37.23
CA GLU A 83 -17.62 -19.99 -37.95
C GLU A 83 -18.11 -18.54 -38.09
N LYS A 84 -18.00 -17.73 -37.03
CA LYS A 84 -18.37 -16.31 -37.06
C LYS A 84 -17.44 -15.47 -37.95
N VAL A 85 -16.13 -15.76 -37.95
CA VAL A 85 -15.15 -15.07 -38.80
C VAL A 85 -15.36 -15.42 -40.27
N VAL A 86 -15.66 -16.68 -40.59
CA VAL A 86 -15.98 -17.11 -41.97
C VAL A 86 -17.25 -16.42 -42.44
N LYS A 87 -18.30 -16.37 -41.62
CA LYS A 87 -19.55 -15.63 -41.92
C LYS A 87 -19.34 -14.12 -42.06
N ALA A 88 -18.42 -13.53 -41.28
CA ALA A 88 -18.08 -12.11 -41.37
C ALA A 88 -17.25 -11.79 -42.62
N LYS A 89 -16.34 -12.68 -43.04
CA LYS A 89 -15.56 -12.54 -44.29
C LYS A 89 -16.42 -12.64 -45.54
N SER A 90 -17.50 -13.42 -45.51
CA SER A 90 -18.46 -13.50 -46.61
C SER A 90 -19.49 -12.36 -46.64
N TYR A 91 -19.42 -11.40 -45.71
CA TYR A 91 -20.42 -10.35 -45.57
C TYR A 91 -20.04 -9.13 -46.40
N ASP A 92 -20.91 -8.75 -47.35
CA ASP A 92 -20.67 -7.61 -48.24
C ASP A 92 -20.87 -6.27 -47.49
N TYR A 93 -19.75 -5.61 -47.18
CA TYR A 93 -19.68 -4.34 -46.44
C TYR A 93 -20.34 -3.17 -47.19
N LYS A 94 -20.57 -3.30 -48.50
CA LYS A 94 -21.28 -2.28 -49.31
C LYS A 94 -22.79 -2.26 -49.07
N SER A 95 -23.34 -3.28 -48.39
CA SER A 95 -24.77 -3.39 -48.06
C SER A 95 -25.17 -2.78 -46.70
N ILE A 96 -24.22 -2.15 -46.01
CA ILE A 96 -24.38 -1.57 -44.68
C ILE A 96 -25.01 -0.17 -44.82
N THR A 97 -26.33 -0.11 -44.69
CA THR A 97 -27.05 1.16 -44.54
C THR A 97 -26.97 1.65 -43.08
N PRO A 98 -27.00 2.98 -42.84
CA PRO A 98 -26.97 3.57 -41.49
C PRO A 98 -28.04 2.99 -40.56
N LYS A 99 -29.21 2.63 -41.11
CA LYS A 99 -30.30 1.96 -40.40
C LYS A 99 -29.89 0.59 -39.83
N LYS A 100 -29.08 -0.20 -40.55
CA LYS A 100 -28.58 -1.50 -40.09
C LYS A 100 -27.50 -1.36 -39.01
N VAL A 101 -26.69 -0.31 -39.08
CA VAL A 101 -25.70 0.01 -38.03
C VAL A 101 -26.40 0.43 -36.75
N LEU A 102 -27.38 1.34 -36.85
CA LEU A 102 -28.22 1.74 -35.71
C LEU A 102 -28.99 0.56 -35.11
N ALA A 103 -29.53 -0.35 -35.93
CA ALA A 103 -30.17 -1.57 -35.46
C ALA A 103 -29.20 -2.55 -34.77
N GLY A 104 -27.95 -2.63 -35.24
CA GLY A 104 -26.91 -3.42 -34.60
C GLY A 104 -26.47 -2.85 -33.26
N VAL A 105 -26.27 -1.54 -33.18
CA VAL A 105 -25.97 -0.82 -31.93
C VAL A 105 -27.13 -0.96 -30.95
N SER A 106 -28.37 -0.75 -31.40
CA SER A 106 -29.54 -0.90 -30.54
C SER A 106 -29.71 -2.35 -30.06
N LEU A 107 -29.39 -3.37 -30.85
CA LEU A 107 -29.40 -4.77 -30.39
C LEU A 107 -28.35 -5.06 -29.31
N LEU A 108 -27.17 -4.43 -29.38
CA LEU A 108 -26.14 -4.56 -28.34
C LEU A 108 -26.54 -3.89 -27.03
N PHE A 109 -27.20 -2.73 -27.09
CA PHE A 109 -27.60 -1.96 -25.90
C PHE A 109 -29.03 -2.24 -25.41
N ALA A 110 -29.89 -2.84 -26.24
CA ALA A 110 -31.25 -3.23 -25.89
C ALA A 110 -31.34 -4.08 -24.61
N PRO A 111 -30.53 -5.14 -24.40
CA PRO A 111 -30.62 -5.92 -23.17
C PRO A 111 -30.21 -5.12 -21.93
N LEU A 112 -29.32 -4.13 -22.07
CA LEU A 112 -28.96 -3.22 -20.98
C LEU A 112 -30.12 -2.26 -20.67
N PHE A 113 -30.70 -1.63 -21.69
CA PHE A 113 -31.86 -0.75 -21.54
C PHE A 113 -33.09 -1.47 -20.98
N ILE A 114 -33.39 -2.68 -21.45
CA ILE A 114 -34.53 -3.46 -20.94
C ILE A 114 -34.29 -3.86 -19.48
N LYS A 115 -33.06 -4.22 -19.10
CA LYS A 115 -32.72 -4.53 -17.70
C LYS A 115 -32.82 -3.30 -16.81
N THR A 116 -32.28 -2.15 -17.24
CA THR A 116 -32.35 -0.91 -16.46
C THR A 116 -33.77 -0.40 -16.36
N GLN A 117 -34.57 -0.47 -17.44
CA GLN A 117 -35.98 -0.09 -17.43
C GLN A 117 -36.77 -0.98 -16.47
N LYS A 118 -36.63 -2.32 -16.54
CA LYS A 118 -37.31 -3.24 -15.63
C LYS A 118 -36.92 -3.02 -14.18
N TRP A 119 -35.64 -2.77 -13.93
CA TRP A 119 -35.14 -2.42 -12.61
C TRP A 119 -35.75 -1.11 -12.11
N LEU A 120 -35.75 -0.05 -12.94
CA LEU A 120 -36.30 1.26 -12.61
C LEU A 120 -37.82 1.21 -12.36
N SER A 121 -38.56 0.47 -13.18
CA SER A 121 -40.01 0.28 -13.03
C SER A 121 -40.40 -0.56 -11.81
N GLY A 122 -39.45 -1.36 -11.28
CA GLY A 122 -39.64 -2.13 -10.06
C GLY A 122 -39.37 -1.35 -8.77
N LEU A 123 -38.80 -0.14 -8.87
CA LEU A 123 -38.56 0.73 -7.73
C LEU A 123 -39.84 1.40 -7.28
N LYS A 124 -40.04 1.49 -5.96
CA LYS A 124 -41.13 2.28 -5.39
C LYS A 124 -40.91 3.77 -5.71
N PRO A 125 -41.96 4.57 -5.89
CA PRO A 125 -41.83 6.01 -6.13
C PRO A 125 -40.97 6.73 -5.08
N THR A 126 -41.06 6.30 -3.81
CA THR A 126 -40.24 6.84 -2.71
C THR A 126 -38.74 6.59 -2.92
N THR A 127 -38.37 5.40 -3.41
CA THR A 127 -36.97 5.05 -3.69
C THR A 127 -36.40 5.87 -4.85
N ILE A 128 -37.24 6.19 -5.85
CA ILE A 128 -36.84 7.04 -6.98
C ILE A 128 -36.54 8.45 -6.47
N VAL A 129 -37.43 9.04 -5.67
CA VAL A 129 -37.26 10.40 -5.10
C VAL A 129 -36.04 10.50 -4.18
N VAL A 130 -35.83 9.52 -3.31
CA VAL A 130 -34.64 9.48 -2.43
C VAL A 130 -33.37 9.31 -3.25
N GLY A 131 -33.40 8.47 -4.29
CA GLY A 131 -32.27 8.28 -5.19
C GLY A 131 -31.89 9.54 -5.96
N THR A 132 -32.86 10.28 -6.52
CA THR A 132 -32.60 11.55 -7.20
C THR A 132 -32.11 12.63 -6.24
N ALA A 133 -32.71 12.77 -5.06
CA ALA A 133 -32.24 13.72 -4.05
C ALA A 133 -30.80 13.41 -3.60
N GLY A 134 -30.48 12.12 -3.39
CA GLY A 134 -29.12 11.67 -3.06
C GLY A 134 -28.12 11.96 -4.17
N MET A 135 -28.47 11.70 -5.43
CA MET A 135 -27.61 12.06 -6.57
C MET A 135 -27.36 13.56 -6.66
N MET A 136 -28.39 14.39 -6.45
CA MET A 136 -28.23 15.85 -6.46
C MET A 136 -27.32 16.33 -5.33
N ALA A 137 -27.42 15.74 -4.14
CA ALA A 137 -26.52 16.07 -3.03
C ALA A 137 -25.07 15.71 -3.39
N ILE A 138 -24.83 14.51 -3.94
CA ILE A 138 -23.50 14.06 -4.37
C ILE A 138 -22.92 15.01 -5.43
N THR A 139 -23.68 15.38 -6.45
CA THR A 139 -23.18 16.27 -7.51
C THR A 139 -22.86 17.67 -6.99
N LEU A 140 -23.71 18.24 -6.13
CA LEU A 140 -23.47 19.54 -5.50
C LEU A 140 -22.23 19.52 -4.59
N THR A 141 -22.04 18.45 -3.81
CA THR A 141 -20.82 18.27 -2.99
C THR A 141 -19.58 18.10 -3.86
N GLY A 142 -19.66 17.35 -4.96
CA GLY A 142 -18.55 17.20 -5.90
C GLY A 142 -18.14 18.51 -6.54
N ILE A 143 -19.11 19.31 -6.99
CA ILE A 143 -18.84 20.64 -7.58
C ILE A 143 -18.19 21.57 -6.56
N THR A 144 -18.66 21.57 -5.30
CA THR A 144 -18.08 22.42 -4.25
C THR A 144 -16.65 22.01 -3.89
N VAL A 145 -16.36 20.72 -3.80
CA VAL A 145 -14.99 20.21 -3.59
C VAL A 145 -14.09 20.59 -4.77
N ILE A 146 -14.53 20.41 -6.02
CA ILE A 146 -13.74 20.80 -7.21
C ILE A 146 -13.49 22.31 -7.21
N LYS A 147 -14.50 23.12 -6.87
CA LYS A 147 -14.36 24.57 -6.81
C LYS A 147 -13.40 25.01 -5.72
N GLN A 148 -13.47 24.41 -4.52
CA GLN A 148 -12.53 24.67 -3.43
C GLN A 148 -11.11 24.22 -3.79
N ALA A 149 -10.96 23.04 -4.39
CA ALA A 149 -9.66 22.55 -4.86
C ALA A 149 -9.06 23.48 -5.92
N SER A 150 -9.85 23.94 -6.89
CA SER A 150 -9.41 24.92 -7.88
C SER A 150 -9.07 26.29 -7.25
N GLU A 151 -9.80 26.72 -6.23
CA GLU A 151 -9.50 27.95 -5.52
C GLU A 151 -8.21 27.85 -4.69
N ILE A 152 -7.95 26.69 -4.06
CA ILE A 152 -6.69 26.38 -3.38
C ILE A 152 -5.55 26.35 -4.38
N ASP A 153 -5.71 25.66 -5.50
CA ASP A 153 -4.68 25.55 -6.54
C ASP A 153 -4.34 26.92 -7.14
N ASN A 154 -5.35 27.75 -7.45
CA ASN A 154 -5.13 29.11 -7.93
C ASN A 154 -4.50 30.05 -6.88
N LYS A 155 -4.78 29.85 -5.59
CA LYS A 155 -4.13 30.60 -4.50
C LYS A 155 -2.73 30.10 -4.18
N MET A 156 -2.43 28.81 -4.43
CA MET A 156 -1.10 28.21 -4.27
C MET A 156 -0.20 28.43 -5.48
N ALA A 157 -0.74 28.47 -6.69
CA ALA A 157 -0.01 28.66 -7.94
C ALA A 157 0.64 30.06 -8.09
N LYS A 158 0.37 31.00 -7.17
CA LYS A 158 1.04 32.30 -7.14
C LYS A 158 2.44 32.26 -6.51
N GLU A 159 2.78 31.22 -5.74
CA GLU A 159 4.17 30.99 -5.37
C GLU A 159 4.82 30.28 -6.57
N VAL A 160 5.27 31.06 -7.55
CA VAL A 160 6.15 30.56 -8.61
C VAL A 160 7.39 30.04 -7.90
N VAL A 161 7.42 28.75 -7.57
CA VAL A 161 8.63 28.04 -7.20
C VAL A 161 9.50 28.08 -8.45
N ARG A 162 10.27 29.15 -8.59
CA ARG A 162 11.30 29.23 -9.61
C ARG A 162 12.28 28.12 -9.27
N GLU A 163 12.29 27.06 -10.07
CA GLU A 163 13.41 26.14 -10.05
C GLU A 163 14.68 27.01 -10.19
N PRO A 164 15.69 26.81 -9.34
CA PRO A 164 16.91 27.58 -9.44
C PRO A 164 17.41 27.46 -10.88
N SER A 165 17.83 28.56 -11.50
CA SER A 165 18.23 28.60 -12.93
C SER A 165 19.39 27.67 -13.31
N SER A 166 19.95 26.96 -12.33
CA SER A 166 20.96 25.91 -12.43
C SER A 166 20.39 24.48 -12.45
N TYR A 167 19.08 24.32 -12.27
CA TYR A 167 18.32 23.10 -12.56
C TYR A 167 17.72 23.32 -13.94
N SER A 168 18.45 22.91 -14.97
CA SER A 168 17.78 22.60 -16.22
C SER A 168 18.13 21.17 -16.57
N ASP A 169 17.10 20.37 -16.83
CA ASP A 169 17.24 19.06 -17.50
C ASP A 169 17.84 19.21 -18.92
N THR A 170 18.16 20.44 -19.33
CA THR A 170 18.88 20.80 -20.56
C THR A 170 20.35 21.17 -20.34
N MET A 171 20.89 21.11 -19.12
CA MET A 171 22.34 21.28 -18.92
C MET A 171 23.06 20.06 -19.51
N ASP A 172 23.78 20.28 -20.61
CA ASP A 172 24.66 19.29 -21.24
C ASP A 172 25.38 18.44 -20.18
N SER A 173 25.03 17.16 -20.15
CA SER A 173 25.58 16.18 -19.20
C SER A 173 27.12 16.18 -19.14
N GLU A 174 27.78 16.57 -20.24
CA GLU A 174 29.23 16.75 -20.34
C GLU A 174 29.78 17.93 -19.51
N LYS A 175 29.07 19.05 -19.39
CA LYS A 175 29.50 20.21 -18.56
C LYS A 175 29.32 19.95 -17.06
N LEU A 176 28.33 19.14 -16.68
CA LEU A 176 28.13 18.67 -15.29
C LEU A 176 29.14 17.58 -14.89
N ALA A 177 29.66 16.81 -15.84
CA ALA A 177 30.68 15.79 -15.56
C ALA A 177 32.03 16.41 -15.13
N HIS A 178 32.38 17.57 -15.65
CA HIS A 178 33.68 18.23 -15.41
C HIS A 178 33.66 19.36 -14.37
N SER A 179 32.48 19.87 -14.00
CA SER A 179 32.35 20.82 -12.89
C SER A 179 31.83 20.13 -11.62
N ARG A 180 32.49 20.36 -10.49
CA ARG A 180 31.92 20.05 -9.15
C ARG A 180 30.79 21.05 -8.86
N SER A 181 29.73 21.02 -9.66
CA SER A 181 28.62 21.95 -9.48
C SER A 181 27.99 21.72 -8.11
N LYS A 182 27.66 22.81 -7.41
CA LYS A 182 27.03 22.77 -6.08
C LYS A 182 25.69 22.00 -6.08
N PHE A 183 25.12 21.74 -7.25
CA PHE A 183 23.79 21.17 -7.45
C PHE A 183 23.78 19.70 -7.87
N ARG A 184 24.95 19.06 -8.06
CA ARG A 184 25.08 17.68 -8.57
C ARG A 184 24.31 16.61 -7.77
N HIS A 185 23.97 16.88 -6.52
CA HIS A 185 23.25 15.95 -5.63
C HIS A 185 22.01 16.58 -5.00
N TYR A 186 21.46 17.62 -5.60
CA TYR A 186 20.36 18.40 -5.01
C TYR A 186 19.12 17.55 -4.74
N THR A 187 18.74 16.67 -5.66
CA THR A 187 17.65 15.68 -5.47
C THR A 187 18.00 14.60 -4.44
N GLU A 188 19.25 14.17 -4.36
CA GLU A 188 19.70 13.17 -3.37
C GLU A 188 19.81 13.76 -1.95
N MET A 189 19.80 15.09 -1.83
CA MET A 189 19.84 15.83 -0.56
C MET A 189 18.45 16.19 -0.05
N SER A 190 17.40 15.94 -0.83
CA SER A 190 16.02 16.20 -0.44
C SER A 190 15.29 14.94 -0.01
N LEU A 191 14.39 15.09 0.95
CA LEU A 191 13.45 14.05 1.37
C LEU A 191 12.07 14.66 1.50
N GLN A 192 11.05 13.95 1.04
CA GLN A 192 9.64 14.32 1.17
C GLN A 192 8.99 13.48 2.27
N LEU A 193 8.25 14.16 3.15
CA LEU A 193 7.46 13.57 4.22
C LEU A 193 5.99 13.92 3.98
N ASN A 194 5.18 12.88 3.80
CA ASN A 194 3.75 13.01 3.57
C ASN A 194 2.95 12.66 4.83
N ASP A 195 1.77 13.28 4.96
CA ASP A 195 0.80 13.03 6.01
C ASP A 195 1.37 13.22 7.43
N VAL A 196 2.10 14.32 7.65
CA VAL A 196 2.65 14.63 8.97
C VAL A 196 1.61 15.35 9.80
N ASN A 197 1.18 14.71 10.90
CA ASN A 197 0.21 15.27 11.83
C ASN A 197 0.85 16.34 12.71
N ILE A 198 0.25 17.53 12.73
CA ILE A 198 0.63 18.63 13.62
C ILE A 198 -0.60 19.01 14.46
N PRO A 199 -0.55 18.93 15.79
CA PRO A 199 -1.68 19.31 16.61
C PRO A 199 -1.97 20.81 16.49
N ILE A 200 -3.25 21.16 16.41
CA ILE A 200 -3.74 22.54 16.43
C ILE A 200 -4.79 22.72 17.51
N TYR A 201 -4.84 23.93 18.05
CA TYR A 201 -5.77 24.30 19.09
C TYR A 201 -6.83 25.23 18.53
N ILE A 202 -8.10 24.82 18.61
CA ILE A 202 -9.25 25.64 18.19
C ILE A 202 -10.00 26.06 19.43
N GLU A 203 -10.00 27.35 19.73
CA GLU A 203 -10.74 27.88 20.90
C GLU A 203 -12.26 27.66 20.76
N GLU A 204 -12.79 27.79 19.55
CA GLU A 204 -14.24 27.73 19.27
C GLU A 204 -14.82 26.31 19.36
N ARG A 205 -14.02 25.29 19.02
CA ARG A 205 -14.43 23.88 19.10
C ARG A 205 -13.57 23.22 20.16
N LYS A 206 -14.11 23.02 21.37
CA LYS A 206 -13.46 22.33 22.49
C LYS A 206 -12.90 20.94 22.07
N GLY A 207 -11.71 20.90 21.50
CA GLY A 207 -11.10 19.71 20.95
C GLY A 207 -9.77 19.98 20.25
N MET A 208 -8.85 19.02 20.35
CA MET A 208 -7.59 19.03 19.62
C MET A 208 -7.85 18.56 18.19
N GLN A 209 -7.60 19.42 17.20
CA GLN A 209 -7.59 19.02 15.78
C GLN A 209 -6.15 18.79 15.31
N THR A 210 -6.00 18.15 14.17
CA THR A 210 -4.69 17.86 13.57
C THR A 210 -4.63 18.42 12.16
N LEU A 211 -3.58 19.18 11.88
CA LEU A 211 -3.21 19.51 10.51
C LEU A 211 -2.41 18.37 9.91
N LEU A 212 -2.82 17.94 8.72
CA LEU A 212 -2.03 17.06 7.88
C LEU A 212 -1.17 17.93 6.97
N VAL A 213 0.15 17.83 7.13
CA VAL A 213 1.11 18.64 6.37
C VAL A 213 2.00 17.73 5.54
N ASP A 214 2.04 18.02 4.25
CA ASP A 214 3.03 17.45 3.33
C ASP A 214 4.15 18.47 3.15
N PHE A 215 5.38 18.06 3.45
CA PHE A 215 6.53 18.93 3.27
C PHE A 215 7.75 18.15 2.82
N SER A 216 8.65 18.84 2.12
CA SER A 216 9.98 18.34 1.81
C SER A 216 11.03 19.18 2.50
N PHE A 217 12.20 18.62 2.73
CA PHE A 217 13.33 19.37 3.26
C PHE A 217 14.61 19.05 2.49
N ARG A 218 15.54 20.00 2.48
CA ARG A 218 16.89 19.84 1.94
C ARG A 218 17.90 19.79 3.08
N ALA A 219 18.66 18.72 3.13
CA ALA A 219 19.79 18.58 4.03
C ALA A 219 21.10 19.07 3.39
N SER A 220 22.09 19.40 4.20
CA SER A 220 23.43 19.78 3.76
C SER A 220 24.22 18.61 3.14
N ASN A 221 23.75 17.37 3.34
CA ASN A 221 24.40 16.16 2.86
C ASN A 221 23.38 15.07 2.48
N ARG A 222 23.62 14.37 1.37
CA ARG A 222 22.80 13.24 0.89
C ARG A 222 22.66 12.10 1.91
N TYR A 223 23.65 11.91 2.79
CA TYR A 223 23.57 10.84 3.80
C TYR A 223 22.46 11.06 4.81
N ILE A 224 22.10 12.32 5.10
CA ILE A 224 20.99 12.66 5.99
C ILE A 224 19.66 12.23 5.35
N ALA A 225 19.42 12.65 4.11
CA ALA A 225 18.22 12.26 3.37
C ALA A 225 18.13 10.72 3.27
N LYS A 226 19.21 10.06 2.87
CA LYS A 226 19.28 8.59 2.76
C LYS A 226 19.11 7.86 4.10
N TYR A 227 19.51 8.47 5.21
CA TYR A 227 19.30 7.89 6.54
C TYR A 227 17.82 7.87 6.90
N PHE A 228 17.10 8.95 6.64
CA PHE A 228 15.67 9.08 6.94
C PHE A 228 14.75 8.51 5.86
N GLU A 229 15.25 8.23 4.66
CA GLU A 229 14.53 7.48 3.62
C GLU A 229 14.15 6.06 4.09
N LYS A 230 14.90 5.50 5.05
CA LYS A 230 14.53 4.25 5.69
C LYS A 230 13.36 4.48 6.65
N ILE A 231 12.28 3.73 6.46
CA ILE A 231 11.07 3.74 7.31
C ILE A 231 11.42 3.63 8.81
N GLN A 232 12.45 2.85 9.17
CA GLN A 232 12.93 2.67 10.55
C GLN A 232 13.53 3.92 11.20
N ASN A 233 13.79 4.98 10.44
CA ASN A 233 14.37 6.22 10.94
C ASN A 233 13.42 7.40 10.68
N GLU A 234 12.62 7.33 9.61
CA GLU A 234 11.65 8.36 9.25
C GLU A 234 10.69 8.70 10.39
N TYR A 235 10.22 7.68 11.14
CA TYR A 235 9.27 7.89 12.24
C TYR A 235 9.83 8.84 13.32
N VAL A 236 11.14 8.91 13.50
CA VAL A 236 11.77 9.81 14.49
C VAL A 236 11.49 11.27 14.15
N LEU A 237 11.50 11.61 12.85
CA LEU A 237 11.15 12.95 12.38
C LEU A 237 9.67 13.25 12.61
N ARG A 238 8.80 12.29 12.25
CA ARG A 238 7.34 12.42 12.43
C ARG A 238 6.98 12.61 13.91
N ASP A 239 7.54 11.78 14.78
CA ASP A 239 7.33 11.84 16.23
C ASP A 239 7.81 13.15 16.82
N ARG A 240 8.98 13.65 16.40
CA ARG A 240 9.51 14.93 16.88
C ARG A 240 8.56 16.07 16.53
N ILE A 241 8.11 16.09 15.28
CA ILE A 241 7.20 17.13 14.79
C ILE A 241 5.89 17.10 15.54
N TYR A 242 5.28 15.91 15.67
CA TYR A 242 4.02 15.74 16.38
C TYR A 242 4.09 16.20 17.85
N LYS A 243 5.20 15.88 18.54
CA LYS A 243 5.36 16.19 19.98
C LYS A 243 5.75 17.65 20.25
N ASN A 244 6.59 18.24 19.40
CA ASN A 244 7.29 19.49 19.74
C ASN A 244 6.87 20.69 18.90
N VAL A 245 6.20 20.50 17.76
CA VAL A 245 5.60 21.63 17.05
C VAL A 245 4.42 22.11 17.87
N GLN A 246 4.62 23.26 18.53
CA GLN A 246 3.60 23.90 19.34
C GLN A 246 2.30 24.06 18.56
N PRO A 247 1.14 23.88 19.22
CA PRO A 247 -0.16 24.07 18.61
C PRO A 247 -0.25 25.43 17.93
N ILE A 248 -0.71 25.43 16.69
CA ILE A 248 -0.89 26.63 15.89
C ILE A 248 -2.39 26.94 15.84
N ILE A 249 -2.76 28.22 15.88
CA ILE A 249 -4.14 28.67 15.70
C ILE A 249 -4.55 28.38 14.24
N PRO A 250 -5.73 27.80 13.93
CA PRO A 250 -6.09 27.33 12.59
C PRO A 250 -6.05 28.37 11.47
N SER A 251 -6.33 29.64 11.78
CA SER A 251 -6.25 30.74 10.80
C SER A 251 -4.83 31.04 10.38
N PHE A 252 -3.89 30.93 11.33
CA PHE A 252 -2.51 31.32 11.17
C PHE A 252 -1.72 30.53 10.10
N PRO A 253 -1.69 29.18 10.07
CA PRO A 253 -0.89 28.42 9.11
C PRO A 253 -1.40 28.52 7.67
N MET A 254 -2.60 29.06 7.46
CA MET A 254 -3.16 29.29 6.13
C MET A 254 -2.68 30.60 5.50
N GLU A 255 -2.26 31.56 6.33
CA GLU A 255 -1.66 32.82 5.90
C GLU A 255 -0.16 32.63 5.55
N GLU A 256 0.38 33.46 4.65
CA GLU A 256 1.79 33.38 4.24
C GLU A 256 2.75 33.50 5.44
N GLU A 257 2.44 34.38 6.40
CA GLU A 257 3.22 34.57 7.62
C GLU A 257 3.25 33.30 8.49
N GLY A 258 2.11 32.65 8.68
CA GLY A 258 2.05 31.42 9.48
C GLY A 258 2.69 30.23 8.77
N LYS A 259 2.67 30.16 7.43
CA LYS A 259 3.46 29.19 6.67
C LYS A 259 4.95 29.37 6.89
N ILE A 260 5.45 30.61 6.88
CA ILE A 260 6.87 30.91 7.15
C ILE A 260 7.24 30.47 8.58
N ILE A 261 6.38 30.75 9.54
CA ILE A 261 6.62 30.40 10.94
C ILE A 261 6.58 28.89 11.15
N LEU A 262 5.62 28.20 10.56
CA LEU A 262 5.54 26.74 10.57
C LEU A 262 6.79 26.11 9.91
N ARG A 263 7.20 26.62 8.75
CA ARG A 263 8.42 26.21 8.04
C ARG A 263 9.67 26.34 8.93
N ASN A 264 9.82 27.47 9.60
CA ASN A 264 10.93 27.73 10.51
C ASN A 264 10.90 26.84 11.76
N LYS A 265 9.72 26.58 12.32
CA LYS A 265 9.54 25.64 13.44
C LYS A 265 9.92 24.22 13.05
N ILE A 266 9.42 23.72 11.91
CA ILE A 266 9.78 22.40 11.38
C ILE A 266 11.29 22.31 11.16
N LYS A 267 11.89 23.28 10.46
CA LYS A 267 13.34 23.33 10.24
C LYS A 267 14.14 23.26 11.54
N ARG A 268 13.72 23.99 12.57
CA ARG A 268 14.37 23.98 13.89
C ARG A 268 14.27 22.61 14.54
N GLU A 269 13.08 22.00 14.57
CA GLU A 269 12.90 20.70 15.19
C GLU A 269 13.67 19.60 14.48
N LEU A 270 13.69 19.59 13.15
CA LEU A 270 14.46 18.61 12.40
C LEU A 270 15.96 18.74 12.65
N ASN A 271 16.50 19.97 12.71
CA ASN A 271 17.90 20.20 13.08
C ASN A 271 18.21 19.74 14.52
N ASN A 272 17.25 19.85 15.44
CA ASN A 272 17.42 19.30 16.78
C ASN A 272 17.47 17.77 16.76
N VAL A 273 16.69 17.09 15.91
CA VAL A 273 16.80 15.63 15.74
C VAL A 273 18.21 15.23 15.27
N LEU A 274 18.77 15.96 14.30
CA LEU A 274 20.13 15.68 13.81
C LEU A 274 21.16 15.78 14.95
N LYS A 275 21.04 16.81 15.79
CA LYS A 275 21.90 17.00 16.96
C LYS A 275 21.73 15.87 17.98
N ASP A 276 20.49 15.50 18.29
CA ASP A 276 20.17 14.44 19.26
C ASP A 276 20.73 13.08 18.79
N LEU A 277 20.66 12.80 17.48
CA LEU A 277 21.21 11.59 16.86
C LEU A 277 22.72 11.68 16.57
N LYS A 278 23.36 12.82 16.86
CA LYS A 278 24.78 13.09 16.56
C LYS A 278 25.13 12.90 15.08
N ILE A 279 24.23 13.30 14.19
CA ILE A 279 24.44 13.26 12.75
C ILE A 279 25.04 14.61 12.31
N ASP A 280 26.21 14.57 11.69
CA ASP A 280 26.89 15.77 11.19
C ASP A 280 26.16 16.35 9.97
N GLY A 281 25.74 17.60 10.09
CA GLY A 281 25.11 18.39 9.04
C GLY A 281 23.90 19.16 9.53
N THR A 282 23.21 19.83 8.61
CA THR A 282 22.06 20.68 8.93
C THR A 282 20.96 20.52 7.89
N ILE A 283 19.73 20.82 8.29
CA ILE A 283 18.62 21.03 7.37
C ILE A 283 18.62 22.49 6.97
N GLU A 284 18.86 22.74 5.69
CA GLU A 284 19.01 24.07 5.12
C GLU A 284 17.67 24.70 4.78
N GLU A 285 16.78 23.94 4.14
CA GLU A 285 15.52 24.46 3.60
C GLU A 285 14.38 23.46 3.86
N VAL A 286 13.18 23.98 4.07
CA VAL A 286 11.94 23.22 4.25
C VAL A 286 10.89 23.85 3.34
N TYR A 287 10.16 23.03 2.60
CA TYR A 287 9.13 23.43 1.66
C TYR A 287 7.83 22.77 2.04
N ILE A 288 6.81 23.57 2.33
CA ILE A 288 5.47 23.06 2.63
C ILE A 288 4.72 22.97 1.31
N GLN A 289 4.32 21.75 0.93
CA GLN A 289 3.65 21.47 -0.33
C GLN A 289 2.12 21.58 -0.17
N SER A 290 1.60 21.05 0.93
CA SER A 290 0.17 21.02 1.22
C SER A 290 -0.09 21.12 2.72
N ILE A 291 -1.18 21.78 3.08
CA ILE A 291 -1.73 21.81 4.44
C ILE A 291 -3.21 21.48 4.33
N LEU A 292 -3.62 20.36 4.92
CA LEU A 292 -5.01 19.92 4.99
C LEU A 292 -5.48 20.01 6.44
N ASN A 293 -6.66 20.56 6.64
CA ASN A 293 -7.30 20.54 7.97
C ASN A 293 -8.09 19.24 8.13
N GLY A 294 -7.78 18.47 9.17
CA GLY A 294 -8.44 17.21 9.52
C GLY A 294 -9.72 17.38 10.32
#